data_AF-A0AA43UEP1-F1
#
_entry.id   AF-A0AA43UEP1-F1
#
_cell.length_a   1.000
_cell.length_b   1.000
_cell.length_c   1.000
_cell.angle_alpha   90.00
_cell.angle_beta   90.00
_cell.angle_gamma   90.00
#
_symmetry.space_group_name_H-M   'P 1'
#
loop_
_entity.id
_entity.type
_entity.pdbx_description
1 polymer ?
#
loop_
_entity_poly.entity_id
_entity_poly.type
_entity_poly.pdbx_seq_one_letter_code
_entity_poly.pdbx_strand_id
1 'polypeptide(L)'
;MICDLIVGYILFKIVSDFTKSENKGLTAAAMWCFCPIVIYMSSVQGQFDTISTLLFLLTVQLLREDRSLLAGLSFGLAVWLKLFPGVCLLLFVAYLFARYDNAGAIKRTVMAAVGALIVTIILLTPQFLNGEMDIVFGFFTGRMNTVTEYEWYNTLVSVRLTLMLLLMIVLMVWSFIGMKRRTEDLDRYLYLYGGTLLAAATIISRGYQYAPSFMAPIILFAMISDDRRSYGKLFSWMSILLIIDAFFSVGPSLLAMASVYFGVVDPAWLSDISVAFLTTIGYSSSMPIGVVTAIAWAVMLWLFVLYAVSDLFGERYPRFRAIAEKMRIMKEEPE
;
A
#
# COMPACT_ATOMS: atom_id res chain seq x y z
N MET A 1 -3.11 -8.03 -14.42
CA MET A 1 -2.60 -9.43 -14.53
C MET A 1 -1.09 -9.53 -14.73
N ILE A 2 -0.49 -9.01 -15.81
CA ILE A 2 0.98 -9.14 -16.01
C ILE A 2 1.77 -8.52 -14.84
N CYS A 3 1.39 -7.32 -14.40
CA CYS A 3 2.01 -6.68 -13.24
C CYS A 3 1.84 -7.50 -11.96
N ASP A 4 0.72 -8.20 -11.77
CA ASP A 4 0.50 -9.05 -10.59
C ASP A 4 1.50 -10.22 -10.55
N LEU A 5 1.75 -10.86 -11.70
CA LEU A 5 2.73 -11.94 -11.81
C LEU A 5 4.15 -11.44 -11.53
N ILE A 6 4.50 -10.25 -12.03
CA ILE A 6 5.80 -9.65 -11.77
C ILE A 6 5.95 -9.29 -10.28
N VAL A 7 4.92 -8.73 -9.64
CA VAL A 7 4.92 -8.47 -8.20
C VAL A 7 5.09 -9.77 -7.42
N GLY A 8 4.32 -10.81 -7.75
CA GLY A 8 4.46 -12.13 -7.14
C GLY A 8 5.87 -12.70 -7.28
N TYR A 9 6.48 -12.58 -8.46
CA TYR A 9 7.87 -13.00 -8.70
C TYR A 9 8.90 -12.20 -7.90
N ILE A 10 8.72 -10.88 -7.77
CA ILE A 10 9.60 -10.04 -6.96
C ILE A 10 9.47 -10.41 -5.47
N LEU A 11 8.24 -10.64 -4.98
CA LEU A 11 8.01 -11.13 -3.62
C LEU A 11 8.67 -12.49 -3.39
N PHE A 12 8.58 -13.42 -4.34
CA PHE A 12 9.29 -14.69 -4.31
C PHE A 12 10.79 -14.46 -4.11
N LYS A 13 11.43 -13.65 -4.96
CA LYS A 13 12.87 -13.38 -4.86
C LYS A 13 13.25 -12.78 -3.52
N ILE A 14 12.56 -11.71 -3.11
CA ILE A 14 12.84 -11.01 -1.85
C ILE A 14 12.76 -11.99 -0.69
N VAL A 15 11.68 -12.77 -0.59
CA VAL A 15 11.46 -13.67 0.53
C VAL A 15 12.44 -14.84 0.50
N SER A 16 12.72 -15.43 -0.65
CA SER A 16 13.73 -16.50 -0.78
C SER A 16 15.12 -16.03 -0.40
N ASP A 17 15.50 -14.81 -0.79
CA ASP A 17 16.81 -14.24 -0.49
C ASP A 17 17.01 -14.02 1.02
N PHE A 18 16.00 -13.49 1.72
CA PHE A 18 16.09 -13.22 3.16
C PHE A 18 15.89 -14.46 4.02
N THR A 19 14.99 -15.35 3.62
CA THR A 19 14.67 -16.54 4.44
C THR A 19 15.51 -17.76 4.10
N LYS A 20 16.33 -17.68 3.04
CA LYS A 20 17.08 -18.81 2.46
C LYS A 20 16.20 -20.02 2.17
N SER A 21 14.96 -19.77 1.77
CA SER A 21 13.94 -20.81 1.55
C SER A 21 13.11 -20.49 0.31
N GLU A 22 13.24 -21.35 -0.69
CA GLU A 22 12.43 -21.28 -1.92
C GLU A 22 10.94 -21.49 -1.61
N ASN A 23 10.62 -22.46 -0.75
CA ASN A 23 9.24 -22.71 -0.31
C ASN A 23 8.57 -21.47 0.28
N LYS A 24 9.30 -20.68 1.10
CA LYS A 24 8.76 -19.42 1.63
C LYS A 24 8.59 -18.37 0.53
N GLY A 25 9.51 -18.30 -0.43
CA GLY A 25 9.31 -17.45 -1.61
C GLY A 25 8.04 -17.82 -2.37
N LEU A 26 7.82 -19.12 -2.62
CA LEU A 26 6.62 -19.61 -3.31
C LEU A 26 5.36 -19.28 -2.54
N THR A 27 5.36 -19.45 -1.22
CA THR A 27 4.24 -19.04 -0.36
C THR A 27 3.96 -17.54 -0.48
N ALA A 28 4.99 -16.68 -0.50
CA ALA A 28 4.80 -15.23 -0.65
C ALA A 28 4.18 -14.86 -2.00
N ALA A 29 4.66 -15.47 -3.08
CA ALA A 29 4.08 -15.29 -4.41
C ALA A 29 2.65 -15.82 -4.50
N ALA A 30 2.37 -16.98 -3.91
CA ALA A 30 1.03 -17.56 -3.87
C ALA A 30 0.06 -16.68 -3.07
N MET A 31 0.50 -16.16 -1.90
CA MET A 31 -0.28 -15.22 -1.12
C MET A 31 -0.68 -14.01 -1.97
N TRP A 32 0.21 -13.45 -2.78
CA TRP A 32 -0.13 -12.33 -3.67
C TRP A 32 -1.05 -12.73 -4.82
N CYS A 33 -0.64 -13.72 -5.63
CA CYS A 33 -1.33 -14.10 -6.86
C CYS A 33 -2.71 -14.70 -6.62
N PHE A 34 -2.93 -15.33 -5.47
CA PHE A 34 -4.21 -15.92 -5.07
C PHE A 34 -4.96 -15.09 -4.01
N CYS A 35 -4.50 -13.87 -3.72
CA CYS A 35 -5.24 -12.95 -2.85
C CYS A 35 -6.54 -12.51 -3.55
N PRO A 36 -7.74 -12.80 -2.99
CA PRO A 36 -9.01 -12.48 -3.65
C PRO A 36 -9.15 -11.00 -4.00
N ILE A 37 -8.73 -10.11 -3.08
CA ILE A 37 -8.81 -8.67 -3.32
C ILE A 37 -7.82 -8.21 -4.39
N VAL A 38 -6.61 -8.79 -4.49
CA VAL A 38 -5.65 -8.41 -5.54
C VAL A 38 -6.18 -8.82 -6.92
N ILE A 39 -6.72 -10.04 -7.04
CA ILE A 39 -7.34 -10.52 -8.29
C ILE A 39 -8.49 -9.59 -8.69
N TYR A 40 -9.38 -9.28 -7.74
CA TYR A 40 -10.52 -8.40 -7.97
C TYR A 40 -10.06 -7.01 -8.43
N MET A 41 -9.08 -6.41 -7.75
CA MET A 41 -8.57 -5.08 -8.09
C MET A 41 -7.99 -5.01 -9.49
N SER A 42 -7.10 -5.95 -9.81
CA SER A 42 -6.37 -5.92 -11.07
C SER A 42 -7.19 -6.41 -12.27
N SER A 43 -8.11 -7.35 -12.07
CA SER A 43 -8.77 -8.07 -13.18
C SER A 43 -10.26 -7.76 -13.33
N VAL A 44 -10.94 -7.41 -12.23
CA VAL A 44 -12.39 -7.12 -12.23
C VAL A 44 -12.63 -5.62 -12.22
N GLN A 45 -12.06 -4.92 -11.25
CA GLN A 45 -12.23 -3.46 -11.12
C GLN A 45 -11.34 -2.67 -12.09
N GLY A 46 -10.24 -3.27 -12.57
CA GLY A 46 -9.31 -2.62 -13.50
C GLY A 46 -8.49 -1.49 -12.84
N GLN A 47 -8.29 -1.54 -11.53
CA GLN A 47 -7.47 -0.58 -10.81
C GLN A 47 -5.98 -0.81 -11.09
N PHE A 48 -5.23 0.29 -11.24
CA PHE A 48 -3.80 0.27 -11.56
C PHE A 48 -2.89 0.32 -10.32
N ASP A 49 -3.43 0.13 -9.12
CA ASP A 49 -2.69 0.10 -7.84
C ASP A 49 -1.52 -0.89 -7.86
N THR A 50 -1.70 -2.05 -8.48
CA THR A 50 -0.65 -3.06 -8.66
C THR A 50 0.57 -2.52 -9.38
N ILE A 51 0.39 -1.61 -10.34
CA ILE A 51 1.51 -0.98 -11.05
C ILE A 51 2.31 -0.09 -10.09
N SER A 52 1.62 0.66 -9.22
CA SER A 52 2.28 1.45 -8.17
C SER A 52 3.04 0.57 -7.20
N THR A 53 2.46 -0.56 -6.76
CA THR A 53 3.14 -1.55 -5.90
C THR A 53 4.37 -2.14 -6.59
N LEU A 54 4.26 -2.49 -7.88
CA LEU A 54 5.38 -3.00 -8.68
C LEU A 54 6.52 -1.98 -8.75
N LEU A 55 6.22 -0.74 -9.11
CA LEU A 55 7.22 0.33 -9.23
C LEU A 55 7.88 0.66 -7.89
N PHE A 56 7.14 0.56 -6.79
CA PHE A 56 7.70 0.68 -5.44
C PHE A 56 8.69 -0.46 -5.13
N LEU A 57 8.29 -1.73 -5.33
CA LEU A 57 9.18 -2.87 -5.08
C LEU A 57 10.42 -2.84 -5.99
N LEU A 58 10.26 -2.45 -7.26
CA LEU A 58 11.36 -2.24 -8.19
C LEU A 58 12.29 -1.12 -7.72
N THR A 59 11.76 -0.01 -7.21
CA THR A 59 12.57 1.07 -6.64
C THR A 59 13.47 0.53 -5.54
N VAL A 60 12.90 -0.23 -4.60
CA VAL A 60 13.65 -0.82 -3.48
C VAL A 60 14.72 -1.79 -4.00
N GLN A 61 14.37 -2.66 -4.94
CA GLN A 61 15.32 -3.63 -5.50
C GLN A 61 16.45 -2.94 -6.27
N LEU A 62 16.16 -1.90 -7.06
CA LEU A 62 17.16 -1.14 -7.81
C LEU A 62 18.09 -0.34 -6.89
N LEU A 63 17.59 0.17 -5.76
CA LEU A 63 18.44 0.77 -4.72
C LEU A 63 19.38 -0.26 -4.11
N ARG A 64 18.91 -1.49 -3.88
CA ARG A 64 19.74 -2.59 -3.36
C ARG A 64 20.85 -3.00 -4.32
N GLU A 65 20.58 -2.92 -5.62
CA GLU A 65 21.51 -3.26 -6.71
C GLU A 65 22.44 -2.10 -7.13
N ASP A 66 22.53 -1.01 -6.35
CA ASP A 66 23.34 0.17 -6.65
C ASP A 66 22.92 0.92 -7.94
N ARG A 67 21.72 0.64 -8.48
CA ARG A 67 21.20 1.25 -9.72
C ARG A 67 20.37 2.51 -9.43
N SER A 68 20.97 3.49 -8.76
CA SER A 68 20.23 4.66 -8.21
C SER A 68 19.49 5.50 -9.24
N LEU A 69 20.01 5.66 -10.46
CA LEU A 69 19.31 6.38 -11.54
C LEU A 69 18.00 5.68 -11.92
N LEU A 70 18.07 4.36 -12.13
CA LEU A 70 16.91 3.54 -12.48
C LEU A 70 15.91 3.48 -11.30
N ALA A 71 16.42 3.43 -10.07
CA ALA A 71 15.58 3.53 -8.88
C ALA A 71 14.83 4.88 -8.86
N GLY A 72 15.50 5.98 -9.20
CA GLY A 72 14.90 7.29 -9.37
C GLY A 72 13.79 7.34 -10.42
N LEU A 73 14.03 6.79 -11.60
CA LEU A 73 13.02 6.67 -12.66
C LEU A 73 11.81 5.87 -12.17
N SER A 74 12.03 4.69 -11.59
CA SER A 74 10.98 3.82 -11.06
C SER A 74 10.19 4.51 -9.94
N PHE A 75 10.87 5.23 -9.05
CA PHE A 75 10.26 5.96 -7.96
C PHE A 75 9.41 7.13 -8.44
N GLY A 76 9.94 7.93 -9.37
CA GLY A 76 9.21 9.04 -9.99
C GLY A 76 7.91 8.56 -10.63
N LEU A 77 7.97 7.45 -11.39
CA LEU A 77 6.78 6.83 -11.97
C LEU A 77 5.80 6.36 -10.88
N ALA A 78 6.30 5.74 -9.80
CA ALA A 78 5.46 5.27 -8.70
C ALA A 78 4.69 6.44 -8.05
N VAL A 79 5.37 7.55 -7.75
CA VAL A 79 4.82 8.74 -7.09
C VAL A 79 3.81 9.47 -7.97
N TRP A 80 4.10 9.62 -9.26
CA TRP A 80 3.18 10.25 -10.20
C TRP A 80 1.95 9.39 -10.47
N LEU A 81 2.10 8.07 -10.46
CA LEU A 81 0.97 7.15 -10.61
C LEU A 81 0.06 7.17 -9.38
N LYS A 82 0.65 7.10 -8.17
CA LYS A 82 -0.04 7.34 -6.90
C LYS A 82 0.89 8.04 -5.92
N LEU A 83 0.36 8.97 -5.13
CA LEU A 83 1.18 9.73 -4.18
C LEU A 83 1.76 8.90 -3.02
N PHE A 84 1.23 7.71 -2.73
CA PHE A 84 1.61 6.95 -1.53
C PHE A 84 3.10 6.58 -1.45
N PRO A 85 3.78 6.08 -2.51
CA PRO A 85 5.21 5.82 -2.45
C PRO A 85 6.04 7.06 -2.08
N GLY A 86 5.54 8.27 -2.31
CA GLY A 86 6.21 9.53 -1.99
C GLY A 86 6.62 9.64 -0.52
N VAL A 87 5.88 9.01 0.39
CA VAL A 87 6.22 8.99 1.83
C VAL A 87 7.53 8.24 2.12
N CYS A 88 8.03 7.42 1.19
CA CYS A 88 9.28 6.69 1.34
C CYS A 88 10.52 7.49 0.93
N LEU A 89 10.37 8.73 0.44
CA LEU A 89 11.49 9.56 -0.02
C LEU A 89 12.60 9.69 1.04
N LEU A 90 12.22 10.08 2.27
CA LEU A 90 13.20 10.25 3.36
C LEU A 90 13.85 8.92 3.76
N LEU A 91 13.10 7.83 3.73
CA LEU A 91 13.62 6.49 4.00
C LEU A 91 14.71 6.10 2.99
N PHE A 92 14.48 6.35 1.69
CA PHE A 92 15.45 6.02 0.64
C PHE A 92 16.73 6.84 0.75
N VAL A 93 16.61 8.13 1.08
CA VAL A 93 17.78 8.95 1.40
C VAL A 93 18.52 8.40 2.62
N ALA A 94 17.81 8.09 3.71
CA ALA A 94 18.42 7.51 4.92
C ALA A 94 19.17 6.21 4.63
N TYR A 95 18.59 5.34 3.81
CA TYR A 95 19.19 4.07 3.41
C TYR A 95 20.50 4.27 2.65
N LEU A 96 20.56 5.20 1.69
CA LEU A 96 21.79 5.50 0.96
C LEU A 96 22.88 6.04 1.88
N PHE A 97 22.53 6.91 2.83
CA PHE A 97 23.49 7.43 3.82
C PHE A 97 23.90 6.43 4.90
N ALA A 98 23.10 5.37 5.13
CA ALA A 98 23.46 4.28 6.02
C ALA A 98 24.37 3.26 5.33
N ARG A 99 24.20 3.06 4.01
CA ARG A 99 24.92 2.05 3.24
C ARG A 99 26.25 2.50 2.67
N TYR A 100 26.40 3.77 2.31
CA TYR A 100 27.62 4.31 1.69
C TYR A 100 28.24 5.42 2.53
N ASP A 101 29.50 5.72 2.24
CA ASP A 101 30.16 6.93 2.72
C ASP A 101 29.45 8.20 2.22
N ASN A 102 29.73 9.35 2.86
CA ASN A 102 29.02 10.60 2.55
C ASN A 102 29.08 10.97 1.06
N ALA A 103 30.24 10.85 0.43
CA ALA A 103 30.40 11.18 -0.99
C ALA A 103 29.63 10.20 -1.89
N GLY A 104 29.73 8.89 -1.61
CA GLY A 104 29.00 7.84 -2.32
C GLY A 104 27.48 7.95 -2.17
N ALA A 105 27.00 8.31 -0.98
CA ALA A 105 25.58 8.52 -0.67
C ALA A 105 25.02 9.74 -1.40
N ILE A 106 25.74 10.88 -1.38
CA ILE A 106 25.36 12.09 -2.11
C ILE A 106 25.26 11.81 -3.61
N LYS A 107 26.29 11.19 -4.20
CA LYS A 107 26.29 10.84 -5.63
C LYS A 107 25.06 10.02 -6.00
N ARG A 108 24.77 8.95 -5.25
CA ARG A 108 23.63 8.06 -5.51
C ARG A 108 22.28 8.75 -5.31
N THR A 109 22.18 9.59 -4.29
CA THR A 109 20.97 10.41 -4.03
C THR A 109 20.71 11.37 -5.19
N VAL A 110 21.75 12.05 -5.69
CA VAL A 110 21.65 12.92 -6.87
C VAL A 110 21.25 12.13 -8.11
N MET A 111 21.84 10.96 -8.35
CA MET A 111 21.44 10.12 -9.49
C MET A 111 19.97 9.70 -9.42
N ALA A 112 19.47 9.34 -8.23
CA ALA A 112 18.06 9.02 -8.04
C ALA A 112 17.15 10.24 -8.24
N ALA A 113 17.55 11.41 -7.73
CA ALA A 113 16.82 12.66 -7.94
C ALA A 113 16.76 13.04 -9.43
N VAL A 114 17.86 12.89 -10.16
CA VAL A 114 17.90 13.09 -11.62
C VAL A 114 16.96 12.12 -12.33
N GLY A 115 16.94 10.84 -11.94
CA GLY A 115 15.98 9.87 -12.50
C GLY A 115 14.52 10.29 -12.28
N ALA A 116 14.16 10.65 -11.04
CA ALA A 116 12.79 11.09 -10.73
C ALA A 116 12.42 12.38 -11.48
N LEU A 117 13.37 13.30 -11.65
CA LEU A 117 13.18 14.54 -12.40
C LEU A 117 12.97 14.29 -13.89
N ILE A 118 13.73 13.38 -14.50
CA ILE A 118 13.56 12.99 -15.91
C ILE A 118 12.12 12.50 -16.16
N VAL A 119 11.63 11.60 -15.32
CA VAL A 119 10.24 11.11 -15.42
C VAL A 119 9.25 12.25 -15.24
N THR A 120 9.45 13.10 -14.25
CA THR A 120 8.57 14.24 -13.98
C THR A 120 8.49 15.17 -15.19
N ILE A 121 9.62 15.51 -15.81
CA ILE A 121 9.66 16.36 -17.01
C ILE A 121 8.92 15.67 -18.17
N ILE A 122 9.18 14.39 -18.41
CA ILE A 122 8.52 13.63 -19.48
C ILE A 122 6.99 13.63 -19.28
N LEU A 123 6.53 13.35 -18.06
CA LEU A 123 5.10 13.26 -17.74
C LEU A 123 4.40 14.62 -17.80
N LEU A 124 5.09 15.71 -17.47
CA LEU A 124 4.55 17.08 -17.52
C LEU A 124 4.68 17.74 -18.89
N THR A 125 5.41 17.13 -19.83
CA THR A 125 5.63 17.69 -21.17
C THR A 125 4.32 17.98 -21.91
N PRO A 126 3.32 17.07 -21.95
CA PRO A 126 2.06 17.34 -22.63
C PRO A 126 1.32 18.56 -22.06
N GLN A 127 1.26 18.70 -20.73
CA GLN A 127 0.57 19.80 -20.07
C GLN A 127 1.31 21.13 -20.26
N PHE A 128 2.64 21.10 -20.31
CA PHE A 128 3.43 22.28 -20.68
C PHE A 128 3.15 22.72 -22.12
N LEU A 129 3.14 21.78 -23.06
CA LEU A 129 2.87 22.07 -24.48
C LEU A 129 1.43 22.56 -24.72
N ASN A 130 0.47 22.09 -23.92
CA ASN A 130 -0.93 22.49 -24.01
C ASN A 130 -1.25 23.78 -23.22
N GLY A 131 -0.31 24.31 -22.44
CA GLY A 131 -0.54 25.50 -21.61
C GLY A 131 -1.40 25.28 -20.35
N GLU A 132 -1.53 24.03 -19.91
CA GLU A 132 -2.42 23.60 -18.81
C GLU A 132 -1.70 23.51 -17.44
N MET A 133 -0.59 24.24 -17.27
CA MET A 133 0.24 24.17 -16.06
C MET A 133 -0.46 24.66 -14.79
N ASP A 134 -1.52 25.44 -14.94
CA ASP A 134 -2.37 25.95 -13.86
C ASP A 134 -3.21 24.85 -13.18
N ILE A 135 -3.58 23.79 -13.92
CA ILE A 135 -4.42 22.69 -13.41
C ILE A 135 -3.64 21.39 -13.12
N VAL A 136 -2.38 21.28 -13.55
CA VAL A 136 -1.53 20.08 -13.36
C VAL A 136 -1.49 19.57 -11.93
N PHE A 137 -1.49 20.48 -10.94
CA PHE A 137 -1.40 20.13 -9.53
C PHE A 137 -2.76 20.08 -8.82
N GLY A 138 -3.86 20.26 -9.55
CA GLY A 138 -5.22 20.21 -8.99
C GLY A 138 -5.57 18.88 -8.33
N PHE A 139 -4.91 17.78 -8.70
CA PHE A 139 -5.11 16.48 -8.05
C PHE A 139 -4.65 16.45 -6.57
N PHE A 140 -3.72 17.33 -6.17
CA PHE A 140 -3.31 17.45 -4.76
C PHE A 140 -4.44 18.03 -3.90
N THR A 141 -5.19 19.00 -4.42
CA THR A 141 -6.25 19.72 -3.70
C THR A 141 -7.64 19.13 -3.96
N GLY A 142 -7.85 18.42 -5.07
CA GLY A 142 -9.13 17.83 -5.45
C GLY A 142 -9.68 16.83 -4.42
N ARG A 143 -8.81 16.24 -3.59
CA ARG A 143 -9.22 15.34 -2.48
C ARG A 143 -9.64 16.07 -1.20
N MET A 144 -9.42 17.38 -1.11
CA MET A 144 -9.82 18.23 0.02
C MET A 144 -11.23 18.83 -0.17
N ASN A 145 -11.78 18.79 -1.38
CA ASN A 145 -13.01 19.47 -1.77
C ASN A 145 -14.30 18.65 -1.57
N THR A 146 -14.30 17.58 -0.76
CA THR A 146 -15.56 16.94 -0.34
C THR A 146 -16.29 17.84 0.65
N VAL A 147 -17.01 18.83 0.12
CA VAL A 147 -17.94 19.67 0.86
C VAL A 147 -19.27 18.93 0.91
N THR A 148 -19.58 18.28 2.04
CA THR A 148 -20.96 17.86 2.33
C THR A 148 -21.75 19.05 2.88
N GLU A 149 -23.09 19.00 2.86
CA GLU A 149 -23.95 20.02 3.49
C GLU A 149 -23.76 20.11 5.02
N TYR A 150 -23.10 19.11 5.63
CA TYR A 150 -22.89 19.02 7.07
C TYR A 150 -21.51 19.56 7.50
N GLU A 151 -21.49 20.79 7.99
CA GLU A 151 -20.27 21.50 8.43
C GLU A 151 -19.46 20.73 9.50
N TRP A 152 -20.14 20.10 10.46
CA TRP A 152 -19.48 19.30 11.52
C TRP A 152 -18.77 18.06 10.95
N TYR A 153 -19.33 17.41 9.92
CA TYR A 153 -18.74 16.25 9.27
C TYR A 153 -17.48 16.65 8.51
N ASN A 154 -17.55 17.76 7.76
CA ASN A 154 -16.40 18.31 7.04
C ASN A 154 -15.26 18.67 8.00
N THR A 155 -15.59 19.23 9.17
CA THR A 155 -14.62 19.51 10.24
C THR A 155 -13.95 18.22 10.75
N LEU A 156 -14.73 17.17 11.05
CA LEU A 156 -14.18 15.88 11.49
C LEU A 156 -13.27 15.23 10.44
N VAL A 157 -13.65 15.28 9.16
CA VAL A 157 -12.82 14.78 8.05
C VAL A 157 -11.51 15.55 7.96
N SER A 158 -11.55 16.88 8.10
CA SER A 158 -10.36 17.74 8.03
C SER A 158 -9.41 17.52 9.21
N VAL A 159 -9.94 17.41 10.43
CA VAL A 159 -9.16 17.07 11.63
C VAL A 159 -8.51 15.70 11.46
N ARG A 160 -9.28 14.70 11.01
CA ARG A 160 -8.77 13.36 10.74
C ARG A 160 -7.61 13.39 9.74
N LEU A 161 -7.78 14.03 8.58
CA LEU A 161 -6.74 14.12 7.55
C LEU A 161 -5.48 14.81 8.09
N THR A 162 -5.65 15.89 8.86
CA THR A 162 -4.54 16.59 9.51
C THR A 162 -3.78 15.67 10.46
N LEU A 163 -4.48 14.95 11.34
CA LEU A 163 -3.87 13.99 12.27
C LEU A 163 -3.12 12.87 11.53
N MET A 164 -3.65 12.39 10.40
CA MET A 164 -3.00 11.34 9.61
C MET A 164 -1.76 11.86 8.88
N LEU A 165 -1.76 13.11 8.40
CA LEU A 165 -0.58 13.74 7.83
C LEU A 165 0.51 13.96 8.89
N LEU A 166 0.13 14.41 10.08
CA LEU A 166 1.06 14.53 11.22
C LEU A 166 1.65 13.17 11.61
N LEU A 167 0.83 12.13 11.69
CA LEU A 167 1.30 10.77 11.91
C LEU A 167 2.26 10.32 10.81
N MET A 168 1.96 10.62 9.54
CA MET A 168 2.84 10.29 8.42
C MET A 168 4.21 10.94 8.56
N ILE A 169 4.24 12.23 8.90
CA ILE A 169 5.50 12.97 9.15
C ILE A 169 6.28 12.30 10.28
N VAL A 170 5.62 11.94 11.39
CA VAL A 170 6.26 11.23 12.50
C VAL A 170 6.86 9.91 12.05
N LEU A 171 6.11 9.09 11.30
CA LEU A 171 6.58 7.80 10.80
C LEU A 171 7.74 7.95 9.80
N MET A 172 7.70 8.97 8.94
CA MET A 172 8.78 9.29 8.00
C MET A 172 10.08 9.65 8.75
N VAL A 173 9.98 10.52 9.77
CA VAL A 173 11.12 10.92 10.59
C VAL A 173 11.65 9.74 11.41
N TRP A 174 10.77 8.94 12.01
CA TRP A 174 11.18 7.76 12.76
C TRP A 174 11.86 6.73 11.86
N SER A 175 11.32 6.47 10.67
CA SER A 175 11.92 5.56 9.69
C SER A 175 13.28 6.07 9.20
N PHE A 176 13.42 7.37 8.98
CA PHE A 176 14.71 8.00 8.66
C PHE A 176 15.74 7.77 9.77
N ILE A 177 15.40 8.10 11.02
CA ILE A 177 16.30 7.95 12.17
C ILE A 177 16.62 6.47 12.42
N GLY A 178 15.60 5.60 12.32
CA GLY A 178 15.73 4.16 12.48
C GLY A 178 16.70 3.57 11.46
N MET A 179 16.50 3.89 10.18
CA MET A 179 17.37 3.44 9.09
C MET A 179 18.81 3.93 9.27
N LYS A 180 19.02 5.21 9.59
CA LYS A 180 20.38 5.78 9.72
C LYS A 180 21.21 5.18 10.86
N ARG A 181 20.54 4.59 11.85
CA ARG A 181 21.18 3.97 13.01
C ARG A 181 21.49 2.49 12.82
N ARG A 182 20.90 1.85 11.81
CA ARG A 182 21.13 0.44 11.54
C ARG A 182 22.48 0.28 10.83
N THR A 183 23.24 -0.71 11.26
CA THR A 183 24.52 -1.11 10.65
C THR A 183 24.43 -2.48 10.00
N GLU A 184 23.46 -3.29 10.42
CA GLU A 184 23.20 -4.66 9.95
C GLU A 184 21.80 -4.76 9.37
N ASP A 185 21.58 -5.73 8.46
CA ASP A 185 20.29 -6.03 7.85
C ASP A 185 19.57 -4.84 7.19
N LEU A 186 20.34 -3.84 6.72
CA LEU A 186 19.83 -2.60 6.10
C LEU A 186 18.76 -2.88 5.03
N ASP A 187 19.01 -3.86 4.16
CA ASP A 187 18.10 -4.24 3.09
C ASP A 187 16.76 -4.78 3.62
N ARG A 188 16.79 -5.60 4.69
CA ARG A 188 15.57 -6.14 5.31
C ARG A 188 14.73 -5.00 5.88
N TYR A 189 15.37 -4.09 6.61
CA TYR A 189 14.69 -2.95 7.21
C TYR A 189 14.20 -1.93 6.18
N LEU A 190 14.83 -1.83 5.00
CA LEU A 190 14.34 -0.99 3.91
C LEU A 190 12.96 -1.43 3.45
N TYR A 191 12.74 -2.74 3.29
CA TYR A 191 11.43 -3.30 2.97
C TYR A 191 10.42 -3.11 4.10
N LEU A 192 10.82 -3.34 5.35
CA LEU A 192 9.90 -3.25 6.50
C LEU A 192 9.47 -1.79 6.80
N TYR A 193 10.41 -0.85 6.84
CA TYR A 193 10.09 0.58 6.99
C TYR A 193 9.27 1.08 5.81
N GLY A 194 9.68 0.74 4.58
CA GLY A 194 8.98 1.18 3.37
C GLY A 194 7.55 0.62 3.31
N GLY A 195 7.38 -0.66 3.67
CA GLY A 195 6.08 -1.29 3.74
C GLY A 195 5.16 -0.69 4.82
N THR A 196 5.73 -0.32 5.98
CA THR A 196 4.98 0.36 7.05
C THR A 196 4.50 1.73 6.60
N LEU A 197 5.39 2.53 5.99
CA LEU A 197 5.07 3.85 5.45
C LEU A 197 4.01 3.77 4.35
N LEU A 198 4.17 2.84 3.39
CA LEU A 198 3.22 2.65 2.30
C LEU A 198 1.83 2.25 2.82
N ALA A 199 1.77 1.27 3.74
CA ALA A 199 0.52 0.87 4.36
C ALA A 199 -0.14 2.01 5.14
N ALA A 200 0.61 2.74 5.96
CA ALA A 200 0.11 3.89 6.69
C ALA A 200 -0.43 4.97 5.74
N ALA A 201 0.23 5.21 4.61
CA ALA A 201 -0.18 6.21 3.62
C ALA A 201 -1.53 5.87 2.97
N THR A 202 -1.82 4.59 2.77
CA THR A 202 -3.12 4.15 2.25
C THR A 202 -4.27 4.39 3.23
N ILE A 203 -4.02 4.47 4.55
CA ILE A 203 -5.07 4.79 5.52
C ILE A 203 -5.67 6.18 5.25
N ILE A 204 -4.86 7.13 4.75
CA ILE A 204 -5.29 8.51 4.42
C ILE A 204 -6.43 8.47 3.39
N SER A 205 -6.32 7.59 2.40
CA SER A 205 -7.32 7.43 1.35
C SER A 205 -8.13 6.16 1.63
N ARG A 206 -9.24 6.29 2.36
CA ARG A 206 -10.11 5.13 2.66
C ARG A 206 -10.65 4.52 1.37
N GLY A 207 -10.39 3.23 1.16
CA GLY A 207 -11.03 2.44 0.12
C GLY A 207 -10.36 1.09 -0.04
N TYR A 208 -11.17 0.05 -0.16
CA TYR A 208 -10.71 -1.30 -0.48
C TYR A 208 -9.89 -1.31 -1.80
N GLN A 209 -10.13 -0.33 -2.69
CA GLN A 209 -9.37 -0.09 -3.92
C GLN A 209 -7.85 0.03 -3.77
N TYR A 210 -7.37 0.45 -2.60
CA TYR A 210 -5.94 0.59 -2.33
C TYR A 210 -5.28 -0.66 -1.76
N ALA A 211 -6.02 -1.78 -1.66
CA ALA A 211 -5.55 -3.05 -1.12
C ALA A 211 -4.19 -3.52 -1.67
N PRO A 212 -3.90 -3.45 -2.98
CA PRO A 212 -2.62 -3.91 -3.51
C PRO A 212 -1.42 -3.16 -2.91
N SER A 213 -1.60 -1.90 -2.48
CA SER A 213 -0.54 -1.07 -1.90
C SER A 213 -0.15 -1.51 -0.48
N PHE A 214 -1.05 -2.12 0.29
CA PHE A 214 -0.75 -2.56 1.66
C PHE A 214 -0.73 -4.09 1.85
N MET A 215 -1.29 -4.87 0.92
CA MET A 215 -1.18 -6.34 0.91
C MET A 215 0.26 -6.81 0.70
N ALA A 216 1.03 -6.20 -0.21
CA ALA A 216 2.42 -6.59 -0.44
C ALA A 216 3.31 -6.36 0.80
N PRO A 217 3.25 -5.20 1.48
CA PRO A 217 3.87 -5.01 2.79
C PRO A 217 3.50 -6.08 3.81
N ILE A 218 2.23 -6.44 3.93
CA ILE A 218 1.79 -7.45 4.92
C ILE A 218 2.37 -8.82 4.60
N ILE A 219 2.42 -9.20 3.32
CA ILE A 219 3.08 -10.44 2.88
C ILE A 219 4.56 -10.41 3.27
N LEU A 220 5.26 -9.30 3.02
CA LEU A 220 6.65 -9.16 3.44
C LEU A 220 6.77 -9.34 4.95
N PHE A 221 5.98 -8.63 5.77
CA PHE A 221 6.01 -8.83 7.22
C PHE A 221 5.68 -10.27 7.64
N ALA A 222 4.70 -10.92 7.03
CA ALA A 222 4.36 -12.32 7.32
C ALA A 222 5.50 -13.31 7.03
N MET A 223 6.44 -12.95 6.14
CA MET A 223 7.49 -13.86 5.68
C MET A 223 8.87 -13.52 6.22
N ILE A 224 9.20 -12.22 6.33
CA ILE A 224 10.53 -11.74 6.72
C ILE A 224 10.57 -11.03 8.07
N SER A 225 9.45 -10.82 8.77
CA SER A 225 9.50 -10.37 10.17
C SER A 225 9.62 -11.56 11.14
N ASP A 226 9.90 -11.26 12.42
CA ASP A 226 10.05 -12.28 13.44
C ASP A 226 8.69 -12.89 13.86
N ASP A 227 7.61 -12.10 13.87
CA ASP A 227 6.25 -12.57 14.20
C ASP A 227 5.42 -12.93 12.96
N ARG A 228 5.82 -13.99 12.27
CA ARG A 228 5.14 -14.46 11.06
C ARG A 228 3.66 -14.80 11.27
N ARG A 229 3.29 -15.36 12.43
CA ARG A 229 1.94 -15.89 12.68
C ARG A 229 0.91 -14.76 12.77
N SER A 230 1.23 -13.67 13.47
CA SER A 230 0.32 -12.52 13.59
C SER A 230 0.07 -11.84 12.25
N TYR A 231 1.11 -11.58 11.47
CA TYR A 231 0.97 -10.95 10.15
C TYR A 231 0.28 -11.86 9.13
N GLY A 232 0.52 -13.18 9.19
CA GLY A 232 -0.22 -14.14 8.36
C GLY A 232 -1.72 -14.13 8.63
N LYS A 233 -2.15 -14.01 9.90
CA LYS A 233 -3.58 -13.85 10.24
C LYS A 233 -4.15 -12.52 9.79
N LEU A 234 -3.40 -11.43 9.97
CA LEU A 234 -3.80 -10.11 9.45
C LEU A 234 -4.02 -10.16 7.94
N PHE A 235 -3.13 -10.82 7.20
CA PHE A 235 -3.29 -11.03 5.76
C PHE A 235 -4.59 -11.77 5.43
N SER A 236 -4.85 -12.91 6.06
CA SER A 236 -6.03 -13.74 5.78
C SER A 236 -7.33 -12.99 6.09
N TRP A 237 -7.43 -12.40 7.28
CA TRP A 237 -8.62 -11.65 7.68
C TRP A 237 -8.83 -10.43 6.80
N MET A 238 -7.77 -9.67 6.49
CA MET A 238 -7.91 -8.48 5.69
C MET A 238 -8.28 -8.81 4.24
N SER A 239 -7.73 -9.89 3.67
CA SER A 239 -8.12 -10.37 2.34
C SER A 239 -9.62 -10.70 2.25
N ILE A 240 -10.16 -11.35 3.28
CA ILE A 240 -11.60 -11.70 3.36
C ILE A 240 -12.46 -10.46 3.56
N LEU A 241 -12.11 -9.58 4.51
CA LEU A 241 -12.91 -8.40 4.82
C LEU A 241 -12.95 -7.42 3.64
N LEU A 242 -11.83 -7.27 2.91
CA LEU A 242 -11.76 -6.38 1.75
C LEU A 242 -12.58 -6.88 0.57
N ILE A 243 -12.59 -8.19 0.28
CA ILE A 243 -13.40 -8.70 -0.83
C ILE A 243 -14.90 -8.62 -0.51
N ILE A 244 -15.28 -8.78 0.76
CA ILE A 244 -16.65 -8.56 1.21
C ILE A 244 -17.03 -7.08 1.06
N ASP A 245 -16.19 -6.14 1.52
CA ASP A 245 -16.43 -4.70 1.35
C ASP A 245 -16.54 -4.30 -0.13
N ALA A 246 -15.66 -4.85 -0.99
CA ALA A 246 -15.71 -4.64 -2.43
C ALA A 246 -17.03 -5.14 -3.04
N PHE A 247 -17.49 -6.33 -2.64
CA PHE A 247 -18.75 -6.91 -3.09
C PHE A 247 -19.94 -6.04 -2.70
N PHE A 248 -19.99 -5.54 -1.44
CA PHE A 248 -21.09 -4.68 -1.01
C PHE A 248 -21.02 -3.26 -1.59
N SER A 249 -19.83 -2.78 -1.91
CA SER A 249 -19.63 -1.46 -2.53
C SER A 249 -20.03 -1.41 -4.00
N VAL A 250 -19.84 -2.52 -4.74
CA VAL A 250 -19.99 -2.56 -6.21
C VAL A 250 -21.15 -3.48 -6.64
N GLY A 251 -21.60 -4.38 -5.76
CA GLY A 251 -22.71 -5.29 -6.02
C GLY A 251 -22.46 -6.21 -7.22
N PRO A 252 -23.52 -6.71 -7.87
CA PRO A 252 -23.43 -7.59 -9.02
C PRO A 252 -22.66 -7.02 -10.21
N SER A 253 -22.43 -5.70 -10.27
CA SER A 253 -21.65 -5.07 -11.34
C SER A 253 -20.18 -5.56 -11.41
N LEU A 254 -19.70 -6.30 -10.40
CA LEU A 254 -18.47 -7.11 -10.50
C LEU A 254 -18.49 -8.11 -11.69
N LEU A 255 -19.66 -8.52 -12.16
CA LEU A 255 -19.83 -9.42 -13.31
C LEU A 255 -19.84 -8.66 -14.65
N ALA A 256 -19.69 -7.33 -14.66
CA ALA A 256 -19.73 -6.53 -15.89
C ALA A 256 -18.69 -7.00 -16.92
N MET A 257 -17.47 -7.32 -16.47
CA MET A 257 -16.45 -7.85 -17.37
C MET A 257 -16.82 -9.24 -17.92
N ALA A 258 -17.42 -10.10 -17.09
CA ALA A 258 -17.91 -11.43 -17.50
C ALA A 258 -19.06 -11.34 -18.53
N SER A 259 -19.90 -10.31 -18.39
CA SER A 259 -21.01 -10.04 -19.30
C SER A 259 -20.54 -9.45 -20.63
N VAL A 260 -19.82 -8.33 -20.58
CA VAL A 260 -19.49 -7.53 -21.78
C VAL A 260 -18.39 -8.18 -22.63
N TYR A 261 -17.34 -8.72 -22.01
CA TYR A 261 -16.19 -9.23 -22.76
C TYR A 261 -16.31 -10.71 -23.10
N PHE A 262 -16.87 -11.51 -22.20
CA PHE A 262 -16.92 -12.97 -22.36
C PHE A 262 -18.30 -13.49 -22.77
N GLY A 263 -19.35 -12.66 -22.69
CA GLY A 263 -20.73 -13.07 -23.00
C GLY A 263 -21.25 -14.19 -22.08
N VAL A 264 -20.62 -14.38 -20.91
CA VAL A 264 -20.96 -15.48 -19.97
C VAL A 264 -22.21 -15.13 -19.17
N VAL A 265 -22.48 -13.83 -19.01
CA VAL A 265 -23.60 -13.30 -18.24
C VAL A 265 -24.43 -12.39 -19.16
N ASP A 266 -25.73 -12.61 -19.22
CA ASP A 266 -26.63 -11.78 -20.01
C ASP A 266 -26.61 -10.31 -19.51
N PRO A 267 -26.39 -9.31 -20.39
CA PRO A 267 -26.30 -7.91 -19.98
C PRO A 267 -27.62 -7.36 -19.40
N ALA A 268 -28.77 -7.80 -19.90
CA ALA A 268 -30.06 -7.33 -19.40
C ALA A 268 -30.31 -7.87 -17.99
N TRP A 269 -30.08 -9.16 -17.77
CA TRP A 269 -30.10 -9.77 -16.44
C TRP A 269 -29.14 -9.09 -15.46
N LEU A 270 -27.91 -8.78 -15.90
CA LEU A 270 -26.93 -8.11 -15.05
C LEU A 270 -27.38 -6.70 -14.68
N SER A 271 -27.96 -5.97 -15.62
CA SER A 271 -28.53 -4.64 -15.38
C SER A 271 -29.67 -4.74 -14.35
N ASP A 272 -30.62 -5.65 -14.57
CA ASP A 272 -31.79 -5.83 -13.71
C ASP A 272 -31.40 -6.21 -12.29
N ILE A 273 -30.47 -7.18 -12.12
CA ILE A 273 -30.02 -7.59 -10.80
C ILE A 273 -29.17 -6.51 -10.12
N SER A 274 -28.41 -5.71 -10.88
CA SER A 274 -27.65 -4.59 -10.32
C SER A 274 -28.57 -3.47 -9.81
N VAL A 275 -29.62 -3.15 -10.56
CA VAL A 275 -30.66 -2.20 -10.15
C VAL A 275 -31.44 -2.74 -8.95
N ALA A 276 -31.86 -4.02 -8.98
CA ALA A 276 -32.54 -4.66 -7.87
C ALA A 276 -31.66 -4.71 -6.62
N PHE A 277 -30.37 -5.00 -6.77
CA PHE A 277 -29.41 -4.95 -5.67
C PHE A 277 -29.34 -3.53 -5.10
N LEU A 278 -29.15 -2.49 -5.91
CA LEU A 278 -29.08 -1.11 -5.45
C LEU A 278 -30.37 -0.62 -4.75
N THR A 279 -31.53 -1.00 -5.26
CA THR A 279 -32.84 -0.53 -4.78
C THR A 279 -33.41 -1.33 -3.61
N THR A 280 -33.17 -2.64 -3.57
CA THR A 280 -33.79 -3.57 -2.59
C THR A 280 -32.83 -3.92 -1.45
N ILE A 281 -31.54 -4.07 -1.76
CA ILE A 281 -30.48 -4.45 -0.81
C ILE A 281 -29.54 -3.25 -0.52
N GLY A 282 -29.37 -2.34 -1.48
CA GLY A 282 -28.29 -1.36 -1.61
C GLY A 282 -28.34 -0.15 -0.67
N TYR A 283 -29.53 0.27 -0.22
CA TYR A 283 -29.66 1.48 0.59
C TYR A 283 -29.98 1.24 2.07
N SER A 284 -30.73 0.19 2.43
CA SER A 284 -31.17 -0.02 3.82
C SER A 284 -30.50 -1.21 4.53
N SER A 285 -30.07 -2.25 3.82
CA SER A 285 -29.55 -3.51 4.41
C SER A 285 -28.07 -3.82 4.11
N SER A 286 -27.52 -3.35 2.99
CA SER A 286 -26.09 -3.47 2.65
C SER A 286 -25.22 -2.37 3.25
N MET A 287 -25.77 -1.18 3.51
CA MET A 287 -25.02 -0.08 4.12
C MET A 287 -24.44 -0.47 5.50
N PRO A 288 -25.17 -1.15 6.41
CA PRO A 288 -24.60 -1.60 7.68
C PRO A 288 -23.48 -2.64 7.50
N ILE A 289 -23.64 -3.62 6.60
CA ILE A 289 -22.63 -4.68 6.41
C ILE A 289 -21.38 -4.11 5.72
N GLY A 290 -21.55 -3.29 4.68
CA GLY A 290 -20.47 -2.56 4.03
C GLY A 290 -19.74 -1.64 5.02
N VAL A 291 -20.47 -0.90 5.86
CA VAL A 291 -19.85 -0.04 6.90
C VAL A 291 -19.11 -0.88 7.94
N VAL A 292 -19.69 -1.98 8.44
CA VAL A 292 -19.04 -2.85 9.42
C VAL A 292 -17.79 -3.49 8.85
N THR A 293 -17.85 -4.00 7.61
CA THR A 293 -16.69 -4.62 6.95
C THR A 293 -15.62 -3.58 6.62
N ALA A 294 -16.02 -2.37 6.20
CA ALA A 294 -15.12 -1.24 6.01
C ALA A 294 -14.40 -0.82 7.30
N ILE A 295 -15.12 -0.74 8.41
CA ILE A 295 -14.54 -0.47 9.73
C ILE A 295 -13.61 -1.62 10.13
N ALA A 296 -14.02 -2.87 9.93
CA ALA A 296 -13.25 -4.04 10.33
C ALA A 296 -11.90 -4.12 9.60
N TRP A 297 -11.86 -3.99 8.27
CA TRP A 297 -10.58 -4.01 7.55
C TRP A 297 -9.74 -2.77 7.86
N ALA A 298 -10.36 -1.61 8.08
CA ALA A 298 -9.63 -0.41 8.49
C ALA A 298 -8.96 -0.59 9.87
N VAL A 299 -9.65 -1.22 10.83
CA VAL A 299 -9.08 -1.59 12.13
C VAL A 299 -7.91 -2.57 11.95
N MET A 300 -8.05 -3.57 11.06
CA MET A 300 -6.95 -4.49 10.76
C MET A 300 -5.72 -3.79 10.17
N LEU A 301 -5.92 -2.80 9.29
CA LEU A 301 -4.83 -2.02 8.73
C LEU A 301 -4.14 -1.16 9.81
N TRP A 302 -4.91 -0.59 10.74
CA TRP A 302 -4.36 0.10 11.92
C TRP A 302 -3.58 -0.86 12.84
N LEU A 303 -4.09 -2.07 13.08
CA LEU A 303 -3.38 -3.10 13.84
C LEU A 303 -2.08 -3.51 13.15
N PHE A 304 -2.08 -3.65 11.82
CA PHE A 304 -0.86 -3.88 11.05
C PHE A 304 0.18 -2.79 11.29
N VAL A 305 -0.20 -1.52 11.12
CA VAL A 305 0.72 -0.38 11.35
C VAL A 305 1.20 -0.35 12.80
N LEU A 306 0.31 -0.61 13.77
CA LEU A 306 0.67 -0.70 15.19
C LEU A 306 1.72 -1.79 15.44
N TYR A 307 1.51 -3.00 14.92
CA TYR A 307 2.45 -4.11 15.08
C TYR A 307 3.77 -3.82 14.40
N ALA A 308 3.74 -3.28 13.19
CA ALA A 308 4.93 -2.95 12.42
C ALA A 308 5.77 -1.89 13.14
N VAL A 309 5.13 -0.81 13.64
CA VAL A 309 5.81 0.22 14.44
C VAL A 309 6.35 -0.36 15.75
N SER A 310 5.61 -1.27 16.40
CA SER A 310 6.08 -1.97 17.60
C SER A 310 7.31 -2.84 17.33
N ASP A 311 7.34 -3.60 16.23
CA ASP A 311 8.49 -4.43 15.89
C ASP A 311 9.70 -3.59 15.48
N LEU A 312 9.48 -2.47 14.80
CA LEU A 312 10.55 -1.63 14.28
C LEU A 312 11.14 -0.66 15.32
N PHE A 313 10.35 -0.23 16.30
CA PHE A 313 10.74 0.82 17.25
C PHE A 313 10.51 0.43 18.73
N GLY A 314 9.85 -0.69 19.01
CA GLY A 314 9.38 -1.06 20.34
C GLY A 314 10.49 -1.36 21.35
N GLU A 315 11.69 -1.76 20.90
CA GLU A 315 12.85 -1.91 21.80
C GLU A 315 13.18 -0.61 22.56
N ARG A 316 12.92 0.54 21.94
CA ARG A 316 13.15 1.85 22.56
C ARG A 316 12.03 2.26 23.50
N TYR A 317 10.85 1.69 23.35
CA TYR A 317 9.63 2.06 24.07
C TYR A 317 8.96 0.80 24.63
N PRO A 318 9.53 0.18 25.68
CA PRO A 318 9.07 -1.11 26.19
C PRO A 318 7.60 -1.08 26.64
N ARG A 319 7.12 0.06 27.17
CA ARG A 319 5.70 0.24 27.52
C ARG A 319 4.78 0.19 26.29
N PHE A 320 5.18 0.83 25.19
CA PHE A 320 4.44 0.80 23.94
C PHE A 320 4.44 -0.62 23.33
N ARG A 321 5.61 -1.28 23.32
CA ARG A 321 5.74 -2.66 22.89
C ARG A 321 4.82 -3.59 23.68
N ALA A 322 4.77 -3.45 25.01
CA ALA A 322 3.89 -4.25 25.85
C ALA A 322 2.39 -4.04 25.53
N ILE A 323 1.96 -2.81 25.21
CA ILE A 323 0.58 -2.53 24.80
C ILE A 323 0.29 -3.16 23.43
N ALA A 324 1.18 -2.99 22.46
CA ALA A 324 1.03 -3.57 21.13
C ALA A 324 1.01 -5.11 21.18
N GLU A 325 1.84 -5.73 22.03
CA GLU A 325 1.84 -7.17 22.25
C GLU A 325 0.51 -7.68 22.83
N LYS A 326 -0.12 -6.94 23.76
CA LYS A 326 -1.46 -7.29 24.27
C LYS A 326 -2.55 -7.23 23.20
N MET A 327 -2.37 -6.40 22.18
CA MET A 327 -3.32 -6.26 21.08
C MET A 327 -3.08 -7.25 19.94
N ARG A 328 -2.06 -8.14 20.00
CA ARG A 328 -1.80 -9.14 18.97
C ARG A 328 -2.90 -10.18 18.91
N ILE A 329 -3.31 -10.55 17.69
CA ILE A 329 -4.40 -11.51 17.39
C ILE A 329 -3.95 -12.94 17.75
N MET A 330 -3.77 -13.19 19.05
CA MET A 330 -3.21 -14.37 19.72
C MET A 330 -1.69 -14.32 19.91
N LYS A 331 -1.28 -14.01 21.15
CA LYS A 331 -0.21 -14.76 21.82
C LYS A 331 -0.94 -15.95 22.44
N GLU A 332 -0.82 -17.15 21.88
CA GLU A 332 -0.96 -18.31 22.76
C GLU A 332 0.15 -18.14 23.80
N GLU A 333 -0.19 -18.26 25.09
CA GLU A 333 0.84 -18.43 26.11
C GLU A 333 1.73 -19.61 25.67
N PRO A 334 3.06 -19.48 25.73
CA PRO A 334 3.91 -20.62 25.50
C PRO A 334 3.69 -21.61 26.65
N GLU A 335 2.86 -22.62 26.41
CA GLU A 335 3.08 -24.03 26.77
C GLU A 335 2.05 -24.94 26.06
#